data_AF-A0A918AWZ5-F1
#
_entry.id   AF-A0A918AWZ5-F1
#
_cell.length_a   1.000
_cell.length_b   1.000
_cell.length_c   1.000
_cell.angle_alpha   90.00
_cell.angle_beta   90.00
_cell.angle_gamma   90.00
#
_symmetry.space_group_name_H-M   'P 1'
#
loop_
_entity.id
_entity.type
_entity.pdbx_description
1 polymer ?
#
loop_
_entity_poly.entity_id
_entity_poly.type
_entity_poly.pdbx_seq_one_letter_code
_entity_poly.pdbx_strand_id
1 'polypeptide(L)'
;MKHRRTALAAALGLAAALTAVPAATTATAAPAPAPAAATAGYAAYAGSAEEARANRAFFEAVMESVARKRAAVPGTQAVTVVYSAANAPSFRTQIARSTQIWNSSVSNVKLQEGSSPDFRYYEGNDSRGSYASTDGHGRGYIFLDYRQNQTYDSTRVTAHETGHVLGLPDHYSGPCSELMSGGGPGPSCTNAIPNTQERSRVDYLWRNGLAAALAPAS
;
A
#
# COMPACT_ATOMS: atom_id res chain seq x y z
N MET A 1 23.83 19.60 44.87
CA MET A 1 23.01 20.79 45.27
C MET A 1 21.55 20.35 45.47
N LYS A 2 20.69 21.13 46.14
CA LYS A 2 19.32 20.68 46.48
C LYS A 2 18.33 20.95 45.34
N HIS A 3 17.64 19.93 44.83
CA HIS A 3 16.47 20.12 43.97
C HIS A 3 15.24 20.44 44.83
N ARG A 4 14.54 21.54 44.51
CA ARG A 4 13.24 21.88 45.10
C ARG A 4 12.12 21.31 44.22
N ARG A 5 11.11 20.68 44.84
CA ARG A 5 9.83 20.35 44.21
C ARG A 5 8.78 21.31 44.78
N THR A 6 7.99 21.95 43.92
CA THR A 6 6.84 22.79 44.31
C THR A 6 5.55 22.07 43.93
N ALA A 7 4.63 21.96 44.89
CA ALA A 7 3.28 21.42 44.66
C ALA A 7 2.28 22.56 44.39
N LEU A 8 1.18 22.23 43.69
CA LEU A 8 -0.06 22.99 43.75
C LEU A 8 -1.15 22.12 44.38
N ALA A 9 -2.07 22.76 45.10
CA ALA A 9 -3.18 22.11 45.81
C ALA A 9 -4.51 22.28 45.06
N ALA A 10 -5.56 21.61 45.55
CA ALA A 10 -6.82 21.39 44.84
C ALA A 10 -8.02 22.19 45.37
N ALA A 11 -9.07 22.22 44.55
CA ALA A 11 -10.48 22.31 44.95
C ALA A 11 -11.26 21.34 44.02
N LEU A 12 -12.18 20.45 44.44
CA LEU A 12 -13.38 20.60 45.29
C LEU A 12 -14.37 21.60 44.68
N GLY A 13 -15.55 21.24 44.14
CA GLY A 13 -16.20 19.93 43.98
C GLY A 13 -17.48 19.78 44.82
N LEU A 14 -18.59 19.31 44.23
CA LEU A 14 -19.86 19.06 44.93
C LEU A 14 -20.72 17.99 44.21
N ALA A 15 -21.52 17.23 44.97
CA ALA A 15 -22.54 16.25 44.53
C ALA A 15 -23.94 16.72 45.01
N ALA A 16 -25.10 16.04 44.83
CA ALA A 16 -25.48 14.73 44.26
C ALA A 16 -26.72 14.91 43.33
N ALA A 17 -27.72 14.05 43.09
CA ALA A 17 -28.21 12.74 43.56
C ALA A 17 -28.87 11.99 42.36
N LEU A 18 -29.07 10.65 42.24
CA LEU A 18 -29.46 9.49 43.08
C LEU A 18 -30.97 9.13 43.03
N THR A 19 -31.27 7.90 42.55
CA THR A 19 -32.59 7.20 42.46
C THR A 19 -33.60 7.75 41.42
N ALA A 20 -34.54 6.98 40.82
CA ALA A 20 -34.86 5.55 40.88
C ALA A 20 -35.40 5.02 39.52
N VAL A 21 -35.58 3.70 39.35
CA VAL A 21 -36.19 3.07 38.16
C VAL A 21 -37.40 2.21 38.57
N PRO A 22 -38.59 2.40 37.97
CA PRO A 22 -39.69 1.43 37.95
C PRO A 22 -39.78 0.65 36.62
N ALA A 23 -40.50 -0.46 36.62
CA ALA A 23 -40.56 -1.42 35.50
C ALA A 23 -41.63 -1.11 34.43
N ALA A 24 -41.57 -1.82 33.31
CA ALA A 24 -42.53 -1.72 32.21
C ALA A 24 -43.86 -2.45 32.48
N THR A 25 -44.96 -1.96 31.89
CA THR A 25 -46.29 -2.59 31.90
C THR A 25 -46.93 -2.52 30.51
N THR A 26 -47.52 -3.62 30.03
CA THR A 26 -48.18 -3.73 28.73
C THR A 26 -49.71 -3.87 28.85
N ALA A 27 -50.51 -2.96 28.27
CA ALA A 27 -51.92 -3.22 27.93
C ALA A 27 -52.53 -2.19 26.95
N THR A 28 -53.44 -2.70 26.12
CA THR A 28 -54.41 -2.07 25.19
C THR A 28 -55.69 -1.56 25.92
N ALA A 29 -56.64 -0.79 25.35
CA ALA A 29 -56.71 0.13 24.18
C ALA A 29 -58.09 0.88 24.13
N ALA A 30 -58.18 1.91 23.25
CA ALA A 30 -59.42 2.50 22.65
C ALA A 30 -60.42 3.26 23.57
N PRO A 31 -61.38 4.07 23.04
CA PRO A 31 -61.66 4.45 21.64
C PRO A 31 -61.46 5.97 21.33
N ALA A 32 -62.02 6.48 20.22
CA ALA A 32 -61.68 7.77 19.59
C ALA A 32 -62.89 8.69 19.26
N PRO A 33 -62.64 9.92 18.79
CA PRO A 33 -63.46 10.58 17.76
C PRO A 33 -62.72 10.72 16.41
N ALA A 34 -63.46 10.98 15.34
CA ALA A 34 -62.95 10.94 13.95
C ALA A 34 -62.21 12.21 13.50
N PRO A 35 -61.23 12.10 12.57
CA PRO A 35 -60.58 13.26 11.97
C PRO A 35 -61.45 13.90 10.87
N ALA A 36 -61.77 15.18 11.03
CA ALA A 36 -62.19 16.02 9.90
C ALA A 36 -60.98 16.39 9.03
N ALA A 37 -61.19 16.57 7.72
CA ALA A 37 -60.10 16.68 6.75
C ALA A 37 -59.26 17.96 6.91
N ALA A 38 -57.96 17.79 7.13
CA ALA A 38 -56.97 18.87 7.07
C ALA A 38 -56.32 18.90 5.67
N THR A 39 -56.76 19.80 4.80
CA THR A 39 -56.15 20.04 3.48
C THR A 39 -54.86 20.83 3.59
N ALA A 40 -53.81 20.20 4.13
CA ALA A 40 -52.44 20.69 4.09
C ALA A 40 -51.77 20.19 2.80
N GLY A 41 -51.60 21.07 1.81
CA GLY A 41 -50.98 20.71 0.54
C GLY A 41 -49.51 20.31 0.72
N TYR A 42 -49.18 19.06 0.35
CA TYR A 42 -47.80 18.64 0.19
C TYR A 42 -47.20 19.37 -1.01
N ALA A 43 -46.47 20.45 -0.75
CA ALA A 43 -45.64 21.11 -1.75
C ALA A 43 -44.47 20.18 -2.11
N ALA A 44 -44.72 19.26 -3.05
CA ALA A 44 -43.69 18.40 -3.60
C ALA A 44 -42.60 19.30 -4.21
N TYR A 45 -41.38 19.20 -3.70
CA TYR A 45 -40.23 19.89 -4.27
C TYR A 45 -39.86 19.21 -5.60
N ALA A 46 -40.61 19.56 -6.63
CA ALA A 46 -40.26 19.27 -8.01
C ALA A 46 -39.03 20.13 -8.34
N GLY A 47 -37.85 19.60 -8.02
CA GLY A 47 -36.56 20.23 -8.27
C GLY A 47 -36.53 20.81 -9.67
N SER A 48 -36.21 22.09 -9.75
CA SER A 48 -36.44 22.91 -10.93
C SER A 48 -35.73 22.35 -12.17
N ALA A 49 -36.27 22.65 -13.35
CA ALA A 49 -35.60 22.32 -14.61
C ALA A 49 -34.20 22.98 -14.71
N GLU A 50 -33.92 23.98 -13.87
CA GLU A 50 -32.64 24.67 -13.74
C GLU A 50 -31.67 23.91 -12.82
N GLU A 51 -32.10 23.42 -11.64
CA GLU A 51 -31.34 22.48 -10.80
C GLU A 51 -31.00 21.19 -11.56
N ALA A 52 -31.96 20.65 -12.31
CA ALA A 52 -31.75 19.44 -13.13
C ALA A 52 -30.68 19.65 -14.22
N ARG A 53 -30.53 20.89 -14.73
CA ARG A 53 -29.46 21.28 -15.66
C ARG A 53 -28.14 21.52 -14.93
N ALA A 54 -28.15 22.22 -13.79
CA ALA A 54 -26.97 22.50 -12.98
C ALA A 54 -26.31 21.20 -12.46
N ASN A 55 -27.10 20.27 -11.93
CA ASN A 55 -26.62 18.96 -11.48
C ASN A 55 -26.04 18.12 -12.63
N ARG A 56 -26.63 18.21 -13.84
CA ARG A 56 -26.09 17.57 -15.03
C ARG A 56 -24.75 18.20 -15.45
N ALA A 57 -24.68 19.52 -15.55
CA ALA A 57 -23.45 20.24 -15.91
C ALA A 57 -22.31 19.98 -14.91
N PHE A 58 -22.63 19.89 -13.61
CA PHE A 58 -21.68 19.49 -12.57
C PHE A 58 -21.20 18.05 -12.78
N PHE A 59 -22.10 17.09 -13.01
CA PHE A 59 -21.74 15.70 -13.26
C PHE A 59 -20.91 15.54 -14.53
N GLU A 60 -21.27 16.24 -15.62
CA GLU A 60 -20.51 16.27 -16.87
C GLU A 60 -19.12 16.88 -16.67
N ALA A 61 -18.98 18.00 -15.93
CA ALA A 61 -17.69 18.59 -15.61
C ALA A 61 -16.81 17.69 -14.70
N VAL A 62 -17.42 16.96 -13.76
CA VAL A 62 -16.74 15.94 -12.94
C VAL A 62 -16.28 14.78 -13.82
N MET A 63 -17.12 14.27 -14.70
CA MET A 63 -16.77 13.19 -15.64
C MET A 63 -15.71 13.63 -16.65
N GLU A 64 -15.74 14.87 -17.14
CA GLU A 64 -14.71 15.46 -17.98
C GLU A 64 -13.39 15.67 -17.20
N SER A 65 -13.46 16.03 -15.92
CA SER A 65 -12.28 16.09 -15.02
C SER A 65 -11.68 14.70 -14.80
N VAL A 66 -12.51 13.67 -14.58
CA VAL A 66 -12.07 12.27 -14.46
C VAL A 66 -11.51 11.75 -15.80
N ALA A 67 -12.14 12.06 -16.93
CA ALA A 67 -11.66 11.70 -18.25
C ALA A 67 -10.32 12.36 -18.57
N ARG A 68 -10.16 13.67 -18.31
CA ARG A 68 -8.88 14.38 -18.46
C ARG A 68 -7.81 13.83 -17.51
N LYS A 69 -8.14 13.51 -16.26
CA LYS A 69 -7.19 12.88 -15.32
C LYS A 69 -6.77 11.47 -15.75
N ARG A 70 -7.67 10.68 -16.33
CA ARG A 70 -7.36 9.37 -16.92
C ARG A 70 -6.55 9.50 -18.21
N ALA A 71 -6.86 10.46 -19.08
CA ALA A 71 -6.10 10.74 -20.30
C ALA A 71 -4.73 11.40 -20.02
N ALA A 72 -4.56 12.06 -18.87
CA ALA A 72 -3.28 12.54 -18.34
C ALA A 72 -2.47 11.44 -17.62
N VAL A 73 -3.03 10.23 -17.49
CA VAL A 73 -2.28 8.98 -17.31
C VAL A 73 -2.46 8.14 -18.58
N PRO A 74 -1.98 8.62 -19.76
CA PRO A 74 -1.93 7.76 -20.94
C PRO A 74 -1.02 6.60 -20.59
N GLY A 75 -1.41 5.37 -20.92
CA GLY A 75 -0.78 4.16 -20.39
C GLY A 75 0.72 4.08 -20.68
N THR A 76 1.55 4.56 -19.75
CA THR A 76 3.00 4.32 -19.74
C THR A 76 3.19 2.83 -19.63
N GLN A 77 3.56 2.19 -20.74
CA GLN A 77 3.82 0.75 -20.76
C GLN A 77 4.89 0.45 -19.71
N ALA A 78 4.55 -0.42 -18.76
CA ALA A 78 5.44 -0.79 -17.69
C ALA A 78 6.72 -1.39 -18.28
N VAL A 79 7.89 -0.95 -17.81
CA VAL A 79 9.16 -1.48 -18.30
C VAL A 79 9.28 -2.93 -17.89
N THR A 80 9.36 -3.85 -18.85
CA THR A 80 9.66 -5.26 -18.57
C THR A 80 11.15 -5.42 -18.36
N VAL A 81 11.56 -5.80 -17.16
CA VAL A 81 12.92 -6.22 -16.83
C VAL A 81 12.96 -7.75 -16.85
N VAL A 82 13.87 -8.31 -17.65
CA VAL A 82 13.96 -9.76 -17.84
C VAL A 82 14.98 -10.35 -16.87
N TYR A 83 14.55 -11.34 -16.09
CA TYR A 83 15.44 -12.10 -15.20
C TYR A 83 15.64 -13.54 -15.66
N SER A 84 16.65 -14.21 -15.11
CA SER A 84 16.74 -15.67 -15.17
C SER A 84 17.11 -16.25 -13.81
N ALA A 85 16.40 -17.31 -13.43
CA ALA A 85 16.68 -18.11 -12.23
C ALA A 85 17.23 -19.49 -12.59
N ALA A 86 17.90 -19.62 -13.74
CA ALA A 86 18.55 -20.88 -14.16
C ALA A 86 19.70 -21.30 -13.22
N ASN A 87 20.42 -20.34 -12.62
CA ASN A 87 21.52 -20.62 -11.68
C ASN A 87 21.07 -20.60 -10.20
N ALA A 88 19.77 -20.56 -9.94
CA ALA A 88 19.18 -20.62 -8.60
C ALA A 88 18.05 -21.69 -8.52
N PRO A 89 18.36 -22.97 -8.81
CA PRO A 89 17.36 -24.05 -8.88
C PRO A 89 16.68 -24.35 -7.53
N SER A 90 17.31 -24.11 -6.38
CA SER A 90 16.72 -24.35 -5.06
C SER A 90 15.69 -23.27 -4.70
N PHE A 91 15.88 -22.03 -5.19
CA PHE A 91 15.02 -20.87 -4.88
C PHE A 91 13.95 -20.57 -5.93
N ARG A 92 13.73 -21.48 -6.88
CA ARG A 92 12.76 -21.37 -8.00
C ARG A 92 11.38 -20.86 -7.57
N THR A 93 10.88 -21.31 -6.43
CA THR A 93 9.56 -20.96 -5.88
C THR A 93 9.55 -19.56 -5.27
N GLN A 94 10.59 -19.20 -4.52
CA GLN A 94 10.70 -17.93 -3.81
C GLN A 94 10.98 -16.77 -4.77
N ILE A 95 11.73 -17.02 -5.84
CA ILE A 95 11.92 -16.07 -6.94
C ILE A 95 10.59 -15.82 -7.66
N ALA A 96 9.83 -16.87 -7.99
CA ALA A 96 8.50 -16.71 -8.60
C ALA A 96 7.52 -15.92 -7.68
N ARG A 97 7.57 -16.14 -6.36
CA ARG A 97 6.81 -15.37 -5.38
C ARG A 97 7.27 -13.90 -5.29
N SER A 98 8.57 -13.63 -5.26
CA SER A 98 9.12 -12.26 -5.33
C SER A 98 8.61 -11.52 -6.56
N THR A 99 8.72 -12.15 -7.74
CA THR A 99 8.17 -11.64 -9.00
C THR A 99 6.68 -11.32 -8.90
N GLN A 100 5.87 -12.21 -8.32
CA GLN A 100 4.43 -11.96 -8.13
C GLN A 100 4.15 -10.81 -7.15
N ILE A 101 4.89 -10.72 -6.04
CA ILE A 101 4.75 -9.65 -5.05
C ILE A 101 5.06 -8.29 -5.68
N TRP A 102 6.20 -8.16 -6.37
CA TRP A 102 6.57 -6.93 -7.06
C TRP A 102 5.58 -6.58 -8.18
N ASN A 103 5.24 -7.53 -9.06
CA ASN A 103 4.32 -7.30 -10.17
C ASN A 103 2.89 -6.92 -9.75
N SER A 104 2.47 -7.27 -8.52
CA SER A 104 1.19 -6.85 -7.92
C SER A 104 1.29 -5.61 -7.03
N SER A 105 2.51 -5.16 -6.68
CA SER A 105 2.74 -4.02 -5.79
C SER A 105 3.10 -2.71 -6.51
N VAL A 106 3.65 -2.77 -7.73
CA VAL A 106 4.07 -1.58 -8.51
C VAL A 106 3.51 -1.58 -9.93
N SER A 107 3.47 -0.40 -10.55
CA SER A 107 2.75 -0.10 -11.80
C SER A 107 3.68 0.02 -13.01
N ASN A 108 4.78 0.76 -12.87
CA ASN A 108 5.62 1.26 -13.97
C ASN A 108 6.76 0.32 -14.38
N VAL A 109 6.95 -0.79 -13.67
CA VAL A 109 7.92 -1.85 -13.98
C VAL A 109 7.28 -3.21 -13.75
N LYS A 110 7.68 -4.21 -14.55
CA LYS A 110 7.32 -5.63 -14.38
C LYS A 110 8.55 -6.51 -14.50
N LEU A 111 8.62 -7.52 -13.65
CA LEU A 111 9.62 -8.58 -13.69
C LEU A 111 9.07 -9.77 -14.48
N GLN A 112 9.85 -10.29 -15.43
CA GLN A 112 9.49 -11.48 -16.21
C GLN A 112 10.71 -12.40 -16.34
N GLU A 113 10.51 -13.73 -16.24
CA GLU A 113 11.60 -14.66 -16.57
C GLU A 113 11.71 -14.84 -18.09
N GLY A 114 12.94 -14.90 -18.61
CA GLY A 114 13.17 -15.12 -20.03
C GLY A 114 14.61 -15.43 -20.42
N SER A 115 14.81 -15.60 -21.72
CA SER A 115 16.12 -15.56 -22.37
C SER A 115 16.65 -14.13 -22.45
N SER A 116 17.95 -13.96 -22.70
CA SER A 116 18.64 -12.66 -22.74
C SER A 116 18.39 -11.75 -21.51
N PRO A 117 18.54 -12.24 -20.28
CA PRO A 117 18.10 -11.50 -19.08
C PRO A 117 19.03 -10.34 -18.72
N ASP A 118 18.43 -9.24 -18.26
CA ASP A 118 19.08 -8.06 -17.67
C ASP A 118 19.79 -8.41 -16.35
N PHE A 119 19.16 -9.24 -15.51
CA PHE A 119 19.75 -9.74 -14.27
C PHE A 119 19.52 -11.23 -14.01
N ARG A 120 20.37 -11.83 -13.16
CA ARG A 120 20.40 -13.28 -12.89
C ARG A 120 20.34 -13.56 -11.39
N TYR A 121 19.64 -14.62 -11.00
CA TYR A 121 19.76 -15.20 -9.66
C TYR A 121 20.82 -16.30 -9.66
N TYR A 122 21.60 -16.35 -8.58
CA TYR A 122 22.56 -17.38 -8.23
C TYR A 122 22.31 -17.84 -6.78
N GLU A 123 22.82 -19.01 -6.41
CA GLU A 123 22.72 -19.54 -5.05
C GLU A 123 24.04 -20.16 -4.57
N GLY A 124 24.20 -20.28 -3.26
CA GLY A 124 25.38 -20.91 -2.65
C GLY A 124 25.46 -20.67 -1.15
N ASN A 125 26.69 -20.75 -0.61
CA ASN A 125 26.98 -20.33 0.76
C ASN A 125 27.83 -19.05 0.73
N ASP A 126 27.43 -18.01 1.46
CA ASP A 126 28.29 -16.88 1.81
C ASP A 126 28.12 -16.54 3.30
N SER A 127 29.24 -16.41 4.00
CA SER A 127 29.29 -15.97 5.40
C SER A 127 28.56 -14.64 5.66
N ARG A 128 28.43 -13.79 4.64
CA ARG A 128 27.76 -12.47 4.68
C ARG A 128 26.24 -12.53 4.51
N GLY A 129 25.69 -13.62 3.95
CA GLY A 129 24.29 -13.73 3.55
C GLY A 129 24.06 -13.50 2.06
N SER A 130 22.78 -13.35 1.67
CA SER A 130 22.37 -12.96 0.32
C SER A 130 22.79 -11.51 0.02
N TYR A 131 22.90 -11.16 -1.26
CA TYR A 131 23.18 -9.80 -1.69
C TYR A 131 22.81 -9.57 -3.17
N ALA A 132 22.44 -8.33 -3.50
CA ALA A 132 22.36 -7.83 -4.86
C ALA A 132 23.67 -7.14 -5.30
N SER A 133 24.06 -7.35 -6.56
CA SER A 133 25.14 -6.64 -7.24
C SER A 133 24.56 -6.05 -8.52
N THR A 134 24.17 -4.78 -8.46
CA THR A 134 23.24 -4.16 -9.41
C THR A 134 23.53 -2.68 -9.63
N ASP A 135 23.05 -2.13 -10.74
CA ASP A 135 23.02 -0.69 -11.02
C ASP A 135 21.82 0.03 -10.35
N GLY A 136 20.89 -0.71 -9.74
CA GLY A 136 19.64 -0.16 -9.21
C GLY A 136 18.63 0.20 -10.28
N HIS A 137 18.82 -0.27 -11.52
CA HIS A 137 17.93 -0.03 -12.64
C HIS A 137 17.76 -1.28 -13.53
N GLY A 138 17.59 -2.43 -12.88
CA GLY A 138 17.19 -3.69 -13.50
C GLY A 138 18.32 -4.64 -13.90
N ARG A 139 19.60 -4.26 -13.75
CA ARG A 139 20.73 -5.06 -14.27
C ARG A 139 21.59 -5.66 -13.17
N GLY A 140 22.35 -6.70 -13.53
CA GLY A 140 23.38 -7.30 -12.67
C GLY A 140 23.02 -8.71 -12.19
N TYR A 141 23.15 -8.98 -10.89
CA TYR A 141 22.76 -10.28 -10.31
C TYR A 141 22.36 -10.19 -8.84
N ILE A 142 21.67 -11.23 -8.37
CA ILE A 142 21.38 -11.51 -6.95
C ILE A 142 22.03 -12.85 -6.61
N PHE A 143 22.66 -12.94 -5.44
CA PHE A 143 23.13 -14.17 -4.83
C PHE A 143 22.29 -14.50 -3.59
N LEU A 144 21.79 -15.73 -3.48
CA LEU A 144 20.97 -16.19 -2.36
C LEU A 144 21.76 -17.19 -1.48
N ASP A 145 22.05 -16.79 -0.24
CA ASP A 145 22.77 -17.64 0.74
C ASP A 145 21.83 -18.68 1.35
N TYR A 146 22.21 -19.96 1.28
CA TYR A 146 21.43 -21.07 1.81
C TYR A 146 21.12 -20.91 3.30
N ARG A 147 22.10 -20.52 4.13
CA ARG A 147 21.96 -20.45 5.59
C ARG A 147 21.06 -19.28 6.00
N GLN A 148 21.20 -18.10 5.40
CA GLN A 148 20.28 -16.98 5.65
C GLN A 148 18.85 -17.33 5.27
N ASN A 149 18.63 -17.96 4.10
CA ASN A 149 17.31 -18.38 3.64
C ASN A 149 16.71 -19.58 4.41
N GLN A 150 17.51 -20.29 5.21
CA GLN A 150 17.04 -21.26 6.22
C GLN A 150 16.70 -20.61 7.57
N THR A 151 17.24 -19.41 7.84
CA THR A 151 17.10 -18.72 9.14
C THR A 151 15.99 -17.65 9.13
N TYR A 152 15.80 -16.98 7.99
CA TYR A 152 14.78 -15.95 7.75
C TYR A 152 13.74 -16.46 6.74
N ASP A 153 12.60 -15.79 6.60
CA ASP A 153 11.68 -16.11 5.50
C ASP A 153 12.36 -15.87 4.14
N SER A 154 12.59 -16.95 3.39
CA SER A 154 13.27 -16.89 2.09
C SER A 154 12.49 -16.11 1.03
N THR A 155 11.17 -15.95 1.17
CA THR A 155 10.37 -15.08 0.29
C THR A 155 10.68 -13.60 0.58
N ARG A 156 10.77 -13.21 1.87
CA ARG A 156 11.19 -11.86 2.28
C ARG A 156 12.62 -11.58 1.85
N VAL A 157 13.57 -12.50 2.09
CA VAL A 157 14.97 -12.35 1.64
C VAL A 157 15.01 -12.16 0.12
N THR A 158 14.40 -13.07 -0.66
CA THR A 158 14.41 -12.95 -2.12
C THR A 158 13.77 -11.63 -2.60
N ALA A 159 12.63 -11.22 -2.04
CA ALA A 159 11.95 -9.98 -2.41
C ALA A 159 12.71 -8.70 -2.03
N HIS A 160 13.46 -8.73 -0.92
CA HIS A 160 14.37 -7.67 -0.49
C HIS A 160 15.51 -7.48 -1.49
N GLU A 161 16.22 -8.55 -1.87
CA GLU A 161 17.27 -8.47 -2.90
C GLU A 161 16.74 -7.99 -4.26
N THR A 162 15.53 -8.42 -4.65
CA THR A 162 14.84 -7.90 -5.84
C THR A 162 14.55 -6.40 -5.73
N GLY A 163 14.28 -5.89 -4.52
CA GLY A 163 14.07 -4.46 -4.27
C GLY A 163 15.29 -3.59 -4.58
N HIS A 164 16.50 -4.09 -4.35
CA HIS A 164 17.74 -3.41 -4.75
C HIS A 164 17.87 -3.29 -6.27
N VAL A 165 17.56 -4.37 -7.01
CA VAL A 165 17.57 -4.36 -8.49
C VAL A 165 16.54 -3.37 -9.06
N LEU A 166 15.44 -3.13 -8.34
CA LEU A 166 14.44 -2.11 -8.66
C LEU A 166 14.79 -0.69 -8.17
N GLY A 167 15.96 -0.50 -7.52
CA GLY A 167 16.51 0.80 -7.15
C GLY A 167 16.21 1.28 -5.73
N LEU A 168 15.84 0.38 -4.80
CA LEU A 168 15.69 0.71 -3.39
C LEU A 168 16.97 0.46 -2.57
N PRO A 169 17.39 1.40 -1.71
CA PRO A 169 18.50 1.18 -0.78
C PRO A 169 18.07 0.39 0.45
N ASP A 170 19.04 -0.13 1.20
CA ASP A 170 18.82 -0.68 2.54
C ASP A 170 18.33 0.36 3.56
N HIS A 171 17.53 -0.12 4.52
CA HIS A 171 17.17 0.63 5.72
C HIS A 171 17.06 -0.31 6.93
N TYR A 172 18.15 -0.96 7.33
CA TYR A 172 18.16 -1.98 8.40
C TYR A 172 17.60 -1.53 9.77
N SER A 173 17.51 -0.23 10.02
CA SER A 173 16.84 0.38 11.19
C SER A 173 15.31 0.39 11.12
N GLY A 174 14.73 0.04 9.97
CA GLY A 174 13.29 0.06 9.72
C GLY A 174 12.53 -1.11 10.36
N PRO A 175 11.20 -0.96 10.57
CA PRO A 175 10.33 -2.02 11.09
C PRO A 175 10.15 -3.20 10.11
N CYS A 176 9.55 -4.29 10.59
CA CYS A 176 9.17 -5.44 9.75
C CYS A 176 8.15 -5.10 8.63
N SER A 177 7.40 -3.99 8.78
CA SER A 177 6.51 -3.47 7.74
C SER A 177 7.24 -2.81 6.56
N GLU A 178 8.55 -2.58 6.66
CA GLU A 178 9.42 -2.29 5.51
C GLU A 178 10.00 -3.60 4.98
N LEU A 179 10.07 -3.74 3.66
CA LEU A 179 10.80 -4.83 3.01
C LEU A 179 12.30 -4.53 2.99
N MET A 180 12.68 -3.27 2.82
CA MET A 180 14.07 -2.83 2.73
C MET A 180 14.78 -2.73 4.08
N SER A 181 14.10 -3.00 5.19
CA SER A 181 14.75 -3.30 6.47
C SER A 181 15.38 -4.69 6.52
N GLY A 182 15.12 -5.55 5.53
CA GLY A 182 15.84 -6.81 5.31
C GLY A 182 15.81 -7.72 6.54
N GLY A 183 17.00 -8.12 7.00
CA GLY A 183 17.18 -8.93 8.22
C GLY A 183 17.16 -8.13 9.54
N GLY A 184 17.16 -6.80 9.52
CA GLY A 184 17.24 -5.95 10.71
C GLY A 184 16.17 -6.24 11.79
N PRO A 185 14.88 -6.44 11.42
CA PRO A 185 13.81 -6.86 12.33
C PRO A 185 13.95 -8.29 12.91
N GLY A 186 14.98 -9.06 12.54
CA GLY A 186 15.21 -10.42 13.00
C GLY A 186 14.36 -11.50 12.29
N PRO A 187 14.66 -12.79 12.51
CA PRO A 187 14.07 -13.92 11.77
C PRO A 187 12.58 -14.16 12.04
N SER A 188 12.01 -13.56 13.10
CA SER A 188 10.57 -13.56 13.33
C SER A 188 9.78 -12.67 12.35
N CYS A 189 10.46 -11.82 11.58
CA CYS A 189 9.85 -11.02 10.54
C CYS A 189 9.71 -11.80 9.21
N THR A 190 8.48 -12.14 8.86
CA THR A 190 8.13 -12.89 7.65
C THR A 190 7.45 -12.05 6.57
N ASN A 191 7.27 -10.74 6.78
CA ASN A 191 6.64 -9.86 5.80
C ASN A 191 7.52 -9.70 4.55
N ALA A 192 7.11 -10.31 3.44
CA ALA A 192 7.75 -10.17 2.13
C ALA A 192 7.17 -9.02 1.27
N ILE A 193 6.17 -8.28 1.77
CA ILE A 193 5.42 -7.28 0.99
C ILE A 193 6.02 -5.88 1.17
N PRO A 194 6.37 -5.15 0.10
CA PRO A 194 6.81 -3.76 0.21
C PRO A 194 5.66 -2.85 0.63
N ASN A 195 5.95 -1.80 1.40
CA ASN A 195 4.98 -0.81 1.85
C ASN A 195 4.69 0.27 0.80
N THR A 196 3.75 1.15 1.10
CA THR A 196 3.31 2.22 0.19
C THR A 196 4.42 3.19 -0.21
N GLN A 197 5.40 3.46 0.65
CA GLN A 197 6.54 4.34 0.34
C GLN A 197 7.53 3.64 -0.60
N GLU A 198 7.87 2.38 -0.29
CA GLU A 198 8.75 1.53 -1.12
C GLU A 198 8.18 1.35 -2.53
N ARG A 199 6.88 1.03 -2.65
CA ARG A 199 6.17 0.97 -3.94
C ARG A 199 6.21 2.29 -4.70
N SER A 200 5.87 3.38 -4.01
CA SER A 200 5.82 4.73 -4.61
C SER A 200 7.20 5.20 -5.07
N ARG A 201 8.27 4.76 -4.38
CA ARG A 201 9.66 5.02 -4.79
C ARG A 201 10.03 4.24 -6.05
N VAL A 202 9.68 2.95 -6.15
CA VAL A 202 9.88 2.17 -7.39
C VAL A 202 9.07 2.78 -8.54
N ASP A 203 7.78 3.06 -8.35
CA ASP A 203 6.96 3.67 -9.40
C ASP A 203 7.48 5.05 -9.83
N TYR A 204 8.06 5.84 -8.92
CA TYR A 204 8.75 7.08 -9.27
C TYR A 204 10.02 6.85 -10.12
N LEU A 205 10.87 5.89 -9.72
CA LEU A 205 12.14 5.57 -10.41
C LEU A 205 11.90 5.07 -11.84
N TRP A 206 10.88 4.23 -12.03
CA TRP A 206 10.64 3.54 -13.30
C TRP A 206 9.69 4.28 -14.26
N ARG A 207 9.00 5.33 -13.81
CA ARG A 207 8.08 6.17 -14.62
C ARG A 207 8.66 6.62 -15.97
N ASN A 208 9.97 6.89 -16.03
CA ASN A 208 10.65 7.42 -17.21
C ASN A 208 11.45 6.36 -17.99
N GLY A 209 11.51 5.10 -17.56
CA GLY A 209 12.44 4.10 -18.13
C GLY A 209 12.20 3.83 -19.63
N LEU A 210 10.94 3.85 -20.08
CA LEU A 210 10.59 3.74 -21.49
C LEU A 210 11.09 4.94 -22.33
N ALA A 211 11.13 6.15 -21.75
CA ALA A 211 11.63 7.34 -22.44
C ALA A 211 13.16 7.32 -22.61
N ALA A 212 13.89 6.67 -21.69
CA ALA A 212 15.32 6.40 -21.86
C ALA A 212 15.58 5.32 -22.92
N ALA A 213 14.75 4.27 -22.96
CA ALA A 213 14.85 3.20 -23.97
C ALA A 213 14.45 3.63 -25.40
N LEU A 214 13.66 4.69 -25.53
CA LEU A 214 13.25 5.28 -26.82
C LEU A 214 14.14 6.46 -27.26
N ALA A 215 15.11 6.89 -26.45
CA ALA A 215 16.09 7.87 -26.87
C ALA A 215 17.09 7.23 -27.84
N PRO A 216 17.42 7.86 -28.99
CA PRO A 216 18.45 7.34 -29.88
C PRO A 216 19.81 7.38 -29.18
N ALA A 217 20.57 6.30 -29.29
CA ALA A 217 21.96 6.27 -28.82
C ALA A 217 22.76 7.39 -29.50
N SER A 218 23.48 8.17 -28.69
CA SER A 218 24.29 9.34 -29.09
C SER A 218 25.78 9.01 -29.07
#